data_AF-S6BEQ1-F1
#
_entry.id   AF-S6BEQ1-F1
#
_cell.length_a   1.000
_cell.length_b   1.000
_cell.length_c   1.000
_cell.angle_alpha   90.00
_cell.angle_beta   90.00
_cell.angle_gamma   90.00
#
_symmetry.space_group_name_H-M   'P 1'
#
loop_
_entity.id
_entity.type
_entity.pdbx_description
1 polymer ?
#
loop_
_entity_poly.entity_id
_entity_poly.type
_entity_poly.pdbx_seq_one_letter_code
_entity_poly.pdbx_strand_id
1 'polypeptide(L)'
;MKTRILPILLLLLPGWLPALATAAPDWDQLPPEQQRILGELKLAERWDTLPEARRERLLKGLSHWQKMTPAERRIARKNLKRWRKLPPERRKALRHRLRRYLQLPPDKRRLVRERAHQFRQLPPERRRQLRERWRRLSPAERRHTRERLLRGGRSFSRGPMGRRTLILPGPQRELIARRPPTTFRPCPPSA
;
A
#
# COMPACT_ATOMS: atom_id res chain seq x y z
N MET A 1 -38.58 -27.22 66.14
CA MET A 1 -37.75 -27.67 64.98
C MET A 1 -38.12 -26.76 63.81
N LYS A 2 -37.20 -25.89 63.36
CA LYS A 2 -36.51 -25.95 62.03
C LYS A 2 -37.50 -25.65 60.88
N THR A 3 -37.44 -24.61 60.06
CA THR A 3 -36.38 -23.66 59.66
C THR A 3 -37.03 -22.55 58.81
N ARG A 4 -36.56 -21.30 58.93
CA ARG A 4 -36.82 -20.21 57.98
C ARG A 4 -36.04 -20.44 56.69
N ILE A 5 -36.65 -20.27 55.51
CA ILE A 5 -35.92 -20.07 54.26
C ILE A 5 -36.69 -19.06 53.40
N LEU A 6 -36.17 -17.83 53.38
CA LEU A 6 -36.31 -16.89 52.28
C LEU A 6 -34.88 -16.66 51.75
N PRO A 7 -34.65 -16.77 50.43
CA PRO A 7 -33.76 -15.83 49.79
C PRO A 7 -34.38 -15.32 48.46
N ILE A 8 -34.52 -14.02 48.26
CA ILE A 8 -33.47 -13.06 47.88
C ILE A 8 -33.19 -13.10 46.36
N LEU A 9 -33.43 -11.94 45.76
CA LEU A 9 -32.80 -11.37 44.56
C LEU A 9 -33.13 -12.01 43.20
N LEU A 10 -34.19 -11.49 42.61
CA LEU A 10 -34.24 -11.21 41.17
C LEU A 10 -33.12 -10.20 40.86
N LEU A 11 -31.94 -10.72 40.51
CA LEU A 11 -30.79 -9.98 39.99
C LEU A 11 -31.21 -9.31 38.67
N LEU A 12 -31.60 -8.04 38.81
CA LEU A 12 -31.74 -7.09 37.73
C LEU A 12 -30.34 -6.93 37.10
N LEU A 13 -30.06 -7.71 36.06
CA LEU A 13 -28.85 -7.55 35.24
C LEU A 13 -28.88 -6.13 34.65
N PRO A 14 -28.01 -5.19 35.10
CA PRO A 14 -27.87 -3.94 34.40
C PRO A 14 -27.13 -4.27 33.11
N GLY A 15 -27.77 -3.96 31.98
CA GLY A 15 -27.35 -4.35 30.66
C GLY A 15 -25.88 -3.99 30.40
N TRP A 16 -25.09 -5.03 30.10
CA TRP A 16 -23.87 -4.85 29.35
C TRP A 16 -24.27 -4.60 27.89
N LEU A 17 -24.77 -3.39 27.62
CA LEU A 17 -24.87 -2.91 26.25
C LEU A 17 -23.45 -2.54 25.85
N PRO A 18 -22.80 -3.25 24.89
CA PRO A 18 -21.62 -2.70 24.27
C PRO A 18 -22.08 -1.41 23.61
N ALA A 19 -21.56 -0.28 24.06
CA ALA A 19 -21.78 0.99 23.39
C ALA A 19 -21.35 0.83 21.93
N LEU A 20 -22.32 0.76 21.03
CA LEU A 20 -22.11 0.96 19.60
C LEU A 20 -21.82 2.46 19.41
N ALA A 21 -20.68 2.93 19.91
CA ALA A 21 -20.21 4.27 19.61
C ALA A 21 -19.63 4.25 18.19
N THR A 22 -20.49 4.52 17.21
CA THR A 22 -20.12 4.80 15.80
C THR A 22 -19.63 6.25 15.59
N ALA A 23 -19.25 6.95 16.66
CA ALA A 23 -18.63 8.26 16.62
C ALA A 23 -17.33 8.23 17.46
N ALA A 24 -16.28 8.92 17.02
CA ALA A 24 -15.04 9.04 17.76
C ALA A 24 -15.32 9.64 19.15
N PRO A 25 -14.77 9.04 20.21
CA PRO A 25 -14.97 9.48 21.57
C PRO A 25 -14.49 10.91 21.79
N ASP A 26 -15.19 11.61 22.68
CA ASP A 26 -14.76 12.91 23.23
C ASP A 26 -13.48 12.74 24.07
N TRP A 27 -12.81 13.85 24.37
CA TRP A 27 -11.47 13.84 24.96
C TRP A 27 -11.38 12.95 26.22
N ASP A 28 -12.35 13.07 27.12
CA ASP A 28 -12.37 12.37 28.42
C ASP A 28 -12.62 10.86 28.31
N GLN A 29 -13.20 10.41 27.21
CA GLN A 29 -13.48 8.99 26.95
C GLN A 29 -12.31 8.27 26.25
N LEU A 30 -11.23 8.99 25.92
CA LEU A 30 -10.06 8.41 25.29
C LEU A 30 -9.23 7.58 26.28
N PRO A 31 -8.65 6.45 25.84
CA PRO A 31 -7.70 5.71 26.66
C PRO A 31 -6.54 6.61 27.12
N PRO A 32 -6.04 6.46 28.36
CA PRO A 32 -5.06 7.37 28.94
C PRO A 32 -3.76 7.48 28.13
N GLU A 33 -3.32 6.38 27.51
CA GLU A 33 -2.18 6.38 26.60
C GLU A 33 -2.43 7.19 25.30
N GLN A 34 -3.66 7.26 24.81
CA GLN A 34 -4.00 8.09 23.65
C GLN A 34 -4.08 9.56 24.03
N GLN A 35 -4.65 9.87 25.20
CA GLN A 35 -4.69 11.23 25.75
C GLN A 35 -3.28 11.78 25.95
N ARG A 36 -2.35 11.00 26.54
CA ARG A 36 -0.93 11.40 26.70
C ARG A 36 -0.30 11.81 25.38
N ILE A 37 -0.39 10.95 24.36
CA ILE A 37 0.22 11.22 23.05
C ILE A 37 -0.44 12.41 22.35
N LEU A 38 -1.77 12.56 22.44
CA LEU A 38 -2.47 13.70 21.85
C LEU A 38 -2.19 15.01 22.61
N GLY A 39 -1.97 14.92 23.92
CA GLY A 39 -1.53 16.02 24.78
C GLY A 39 -0.14 16.51 24.37
N GLU A 40 0.81 15.60 24.17
CA GLU A 40 2.15 15.94 23.62
C GLU A 40 2.06 16.64 22.25
N LEU A 41 1.06 16.29 21.45
CA LEU A 41 0.80 16.91 20.14
C LEU A 41 0.03 18.24 20.22
N LYS A 42 -0.28 18.74 21.42
CA LYS A 42 -1.07 19.96 21.67
C LYS A 42 -2.42 19.92 20.92
N LEU A 43 -3.08 18.77 21.00
CA LEU A 43 -4.40 18.53 20.41
C LEU A 43 -5.51 18.42 21.46
N ALA A 44 -5.18 18.32 22.75
CA ALA A 44 -6.14 18.20 23.84
C ALA A 44 -7.21 19.31 23.82
N GLU A 45 -6.79 20.57 23.89
CA GLU A 45 -7.68 21.74 23.99
C GLU A 45 -8.66 21.91 22.84
N ARG A 46 -8.34 21.36 21.66
CA ARG A 46 -9.16 21.51 20.45
C ARG A 46 -9.79 20.19 20.02
N TRP A 47 -9.62 19.11 20.77
CA TRP A 47 -10.01 17.77 20.35
C TRP A 47 -11.47 17.72 19.93
N ASP A 48 -12.35 18.23 20.79
CA ASP A 48 -13.81 18.21 20.58
C ASP A 48 -14.27 19.19 19.50
N THR A 49 -13.43 20.15 19.11
CA THR A 49 -13.69 21.05 17.97
C THR A 49 -13.29 20.44 16.62
N LEU A 50 -12.53 19.33 16.63
CA LEU A 50 -12.11 18.69 15.39
C LEU A 50 -13.30 17.97 14.73
N PRO A 51 -13.44 18.06 13.39
CA PRO A 51 -14.43 17.26 12.69
C PRO A 51 -14.27 15.77 12.99
N GLU A 52 -15.38 15.07 13.10
CA GLU A 52 -15.44 13.66 13.48
C GLU A 52 -14.50 12.78 12.64
N ALA A 53 -14.60 12.87 11.31
CA ALA A 53 -13.73 12.16 10.39
C ALA A 53 -12.22 12.48 10.55
N ARG A 54 -11.86 13.60 11.20
CA ARG A 54 -10.47 13.93 11.54
C ARG A 54 -10.06 13.26 12.86
N ARG A 55 -10.93 13.25 13.87
CA ARG A 55 -10.72 12.52 15.14
C ARG A 55 -10.46 11.04 14.85
N GLU A 56 -11.34 10.38 14.10
CA GLU A 56 -11.18 8.96 13.72
C GLU A 56 -9.83 8.65 13.05
N ARG A 57 -9.38 9.50 12.12
CA ARG A 57 -8.09 9.31 11.43
C ARG A 57 -6.90 9.45 12.38
N LEU A 58 -6.98 10.37 13.34
CA LEU A 58 -5.96 10.54 14.37
C LEU A 58 -5.91 9.31 15.28
N LEU A 59 -7.07 8.86 15.78
CA LEU A 59 -7.17 7.66 16.63
C LEU A 59 -6.64 6.42 15.91
N LYS A 60 -7.03 6.20 14.65
CA LYS A 60 -6.51 5.09 13.84
C LYS A 60 -4.99 5.16 13.66
N GLY A 61 -4.44 6.37 13.50
CA GLY A 61 -3.00 6.59 13.44
C GLY A 61 -2.30 6.26 14.76
N LEU A 62 -2.89 6.65 15.89
CA LEU A 62 -2.39 6.37 17.24
C LEU A 62 -2.41 4.88 17.56
N SER A 63 -3.49 4.16 17.25
CA SER A 63 -3.56 2.72 17.45
C SER A 63 -2.47 1.98 16.67
N HIS A 64 -2.13 2.45 15.46
CA HIS A 64 -1.02 1.89 14.71
C HIS A 64 0.33 2.24 15.33
N TRP A 65 0.51 3.48 15.78
CA TRP A 65 1.72 3.95 16.45
C TRP A 65 2.03 3.20 17.75
N GLN A 66 1.00 2.92 18.56
CA GLN A 66 1.13 2.15 19.79
C GLN A 66 1.64 0.73 19.53
N LYS A 67 1.17 0.10 18.45
CA LYS A 67 1.59 -1.24 18.02
C LYS A 67 3.01 -1.28 17.39
N MET A 68 3.64 -0.12 17.13
CA MET A 68 5.00 -0.08 16.58
C MET A 68 6.06 -0.27 17.67
N THR A 69 7.08 -1.04 17.34
CA THR A 69 8.33 -1.14 18.10
C THR A 69 9.11 0.18 18.10
N PRO A 70 10.04 0.40 19.05
CA PRO A 70 10.88 1.62 19.06
C PRO A 70 11.65 1.85 17.74
N ALA A 71 12.12 0.78 17.11
CA ALA A 71 12.81 0.83 15.83
C ALA A 71 11.88 1.29 14.68
N GLU A 72 10.65 0.76 14.62
CA GLU A 72 9.64 1.18 13.65
C GLU A 72 9.23 2.64 13.86
N ARG A 73 9.02 3.06 15.11
CA ARG A 73 8.72 4.47 15.46
C ARG A 73 9.85 5.39 14.98
N ARG A 74 11.12 5.01 15.12
CA ARG A 74 12.26 5.77 14.59
C ARG A 74 12.20 5.92 13.07
N ILE A 75 11.90 4.85 12.35
CA ILE A 75 11.73 4.88 10.88
C ILE A 75 10.54 5.76 10.49
N ALA A 76 9.41 5.64 11.19
CA ALA A 76 8.22 6.44 10.97
C ALA A 76 8.49 7.94 11.17
N ARG A 77 9.19 8.34 12.25
CA ARG A 77 9.63 9.74 12.48
C ARG A 77 10.51 10.26 11.35
N LYS A 78 11.48 9.46 10.89
CA LYS A 78 12.36 9.84 9.77
C LYS A 78 11.56 10.05 8.48
N ASN A 79 10.61 9.16 8.20
CA ASN A 79 9.73 9.28 7.04
C ASN A 79 8.80 10.49 7.14
N LEU A 80 8.25 10.78 8.32
CA LEU A 80 7.42 11.97 8.56
C LEU A 80 8.22 13.26 8.37
N LYS A 81 9.46 13.34 8.89
CA LYS A 81 10.35 14.49 8.69
C LYS A 81 10.62 14.74 7.21
N ARG A 82 10.89 13.67 6.44
CA ARG A 82 11.04 13.75 4.98
C ARG A 82 9.76 14.21 4.29
N TRP A 83 8.62 13.67 4.70
CA TRP A 83 7.31 14.04 4.16
C TRP A 83 6.97 15.52 4.37
N ARG A 84 7.21 16.05 5.58
CA ARG A 84 6.96 17.46 5.91
C ARG A 84 7.81 18.42 5.08
N LYS A 85 9.03 18.01 4.71
CA LYS A 85 9.94 18.78 3.84
C LYS A 85 9.54 18.78 2.36
N LEU A 86 8.57 17.97 1.94
CA LEU A 86 8.15 17.92 0.54
C LEU A 86 7.30 19.14 0.16
N PRO A 87 7.52 19.72 -1.05
CA PRO A 87 6.62 20.73 -1.60
C PRO A 87 5.16 20.26 -1.62
N PRO A 88 4.18 21.17 -1.47
CA PRO A 88 2.76 20.82 -1.42
C PRO A 88 2.31 20.01 -2.64
N GLU A 89 2.77 20.37 -3.84
CA GLU A 89 2.45 19.64 -5.07
C GLU A 89 2.99 18.21 -5.08
N ARG A 90 4.22 18.02 -4.57
CA ARG A 90 4.80 16.68 -4.42
C ARG A 90 4.01 15.85 -3.41
N ARG A 91 3.56 16.46 -2.31
CA ARG A 91 2.68 15.80 -1.32
C ARG A 91 1.33 15.40 -1.95
N LYS A 92 0.71 16.29 -2.72
CA LYS A 92 -0.56 16.02 -3.44
C LYS A 92 -0.40 14.85 -4.41
N ALA A 93 0.64 14.86 -5.24
CA ALA A 93 0.93 13.78 -6.18
C ALA A 93 1.16 12.43 -5.49
N LEU A 94 1.88 12.41 -4.37
CA LEU A 94 2.10 11.19 -3.59
C LEU A 94 0.83 10.69 -2.90
N ARG A 95 -0.01 11.56 -2.35
CA ARG A 95 -1.32 11.17 -1.79
C ARG A 95 -2.20 10.52 -2.85
N HIS A 96 -2.25 11.07 -4.06
CA HIS A 96 -3.01 10.49 -5.17
C HIS A 96 -2.47 9.11 -5.57
N ARG A 97 -1.15 8.94 -5.63
CA ARG A 97 -0.53 7.63 -5.90
C ARG A 97 -0.84 6.62 -4.79
N LEU A 98 -0.78 7.04 -3.52
CA LEU A 98 -1.11 6.19 -2.38
C LEU A 98 -2.58 5.76 -2.41
N ARG A 99 -3.51 6.67 -2.70
CA ARG A 99 -4.95 6.34 -2.84
C ARG A 99 -5.17 5.24 -3.88
N ARG A 100 -4.58 5.40 -5.08
CA ARG A 100 -4.66 4.37 -6.14
C ARG A 100 -4.01 3.04 -5.73
N TYR A 101 -2.97 3.06 -4.91
CA TYR A 101 -2.34 1.84 -4.39
C TYR A 101 -3.23 1.14 -3.35
N LEU A 102 -3.85 1.90 -2.45
CA LEU A 102 -4.72 1.34 -1.42
C LEU A 102 -6.02 0.75 -2.00
N GLN A 103 -6.48 1.27 -3.14
CA GLN A 103 -7.61 0.74 -3.91
C GLN A 103 -7.28 -0.57 -4.66
N LEU A 104 -6.02 -1.00 -4.72
CA LEU A 104 -5.68 -2.28 -5.33
C LEU A 104 -6.15 -3.44 -4.43
N PRO A 105 -6.68 -4.53 -5.02
CA PRO A 105 -6.91 -5.79 -4.31
C PRO A 105 -5.68 -6.26 -3.50
N PRO A 106 -5.87 -6.94 -2.36
CA PRO A 106 -4.77 -7.42 -1.51
C PRO A 106 -3.67 -8.16 -2.28
N ASP A 107 -4.02 -9.05 -3.21
CA ASP A 107 -3.04 -9.80 -4.01
C ASP A 107 -2.21 -8.90 -4.92
N LYS A 108 -2.86 -7.92 -5.56
CA LYS A 108 -2.16 -6.93 -6.39
C LYS A 108 -1.23 -6.06 -5.53
N ARG A 109 -1.62 -5.71 -4.30
CA ARG A 109 -0.74 -4.99 -3.36
C ARG A 109 0.46 -5.83 -2.92
N ARG A 110 0.25 -7.11 -2.59
CA ARG A 110 1.34 -8.07 -2.28
C ARG A 110 2.34 -8.13 -3.43
N LEU A 111 1.83 -8.33 -4.64
CA LEU A 111 2.63 -8.41 -5.84
C LEU A 111 3.42 -7.11 -6.16
N VAL A 112 2.83 -5.93 -5.91
CA VAL A 112 3.57 -4.66 -6.02
C VAL A 112 4.70 -4.57 -4.99
N ARG A 113 4.49 -5.01 -3.74
CA ARG A 113 5.52 -5.03 -2.70
C ARG A 113 6.67 -5.96 -3.07
N GLU A 114 6.38 -7.17 -3.52
CA GLU A 114 7.37 -8.15 -3.95
C GLU A 114 8.24 -7.62 -5.09
N ARG A 115 7.61 -7.06 -6.14
CA ARG A 115 8.37 -6.47 -7.25
C ARG A 115 9.18 -5.25 -6.82
N ALA A 116 8.66 -4.41 -5.94
CA ALA A 116 9.41 -3.28 -5.40
C ALA A 116 10.60 -3.74 -4.54
N HIS A 117 10.50 -4.89 -3.87
CA HIS A 117 11.60 -5.49 -3.12
C HIS A 117 12.67 -6.05 -4.06
N GLN A 118 12.28 -6.86 -5.05
CA GLN A 118 13.18 -7.36 -6.10
C GLN A 118 13.90 -6.23 -6.84
N PHE A 119 13.19 -5.18 -7.22
CA PHE A 119 13.79 -4.02 -7.87
C PHE A 119 14.86 -3.34 -7.00
N ARG A 120 14.66 -3.30 -5.68
CA ARG A 120 15.65 -2.70 -4.75
C ARG A 120 16.92 -3.53 -4.62
N GLN A 121 16.82 -4.85 -4.78
CA GLN A 121 17.94 -5.79 -4.74
C GLN A 121 18.79 -5.79 -6.02
N LEU A 122 18.30 -5.21 -7.12
CA LEU A 122 19.06 -5.12 -8.36
C LEU A 122 20.30 -4.22 -8.20
N PRO A 123 21.41 -4.53 -8.91
CA PRO A 123 22.58 -3.65 -8.98
C PRO A 123 22.19 -2.21 -9.37
N PRO A 124 22.88 -1.18 -8.84
CA PRO A 124 22.55 0.22 -9.09
C PRO A 124 22.44 0.55 -10.58
N GLU A 125 23.33 0.00 -11.40
CA GLU A 125 23.35 0.19 -12.84
C GLU A 125 22.13 -0.43 -13.53
N ARG A 126 21.77 -1.66 -13.17
CA ARG A 126 20.53 -2.29 -13.68
C ARG A 126 19.28 -1.51 -13.28
N ARG A 127 19.22 -0.97 -12.06
CA ARG A 127 18.11 -0.10 -11.63
C ARG A 127 18.06 1.19 -12.46
N ARG A 128 19.22 1.76 -12.81
CA ARG A 128 19.32 2.96 -13.64
C ARG A 128 18.78 2.71 -15.04
N GLN A 129 19.24 1.65 -15.70
CA GLN A 129 18.77 1.23 -17.02
C GLN A 129 17.25 1.01 -17.07
N LEU A 130 16.69 0.32 -16.06
CA LEU A 130 15.24 0.12 -15.97
C LEU A 130 14.47 1.43 -15.77
N ARG A 131 14.99 2.38 -14.98
CA ARG A 131 14.37 3.71 -14.81
C ARG A 131 14.42 4.52 -16.09
N GLU A 132 15.54 4.51 -16.80
CA GLU A 132 15.70 5.21 -18.07
C GLU A 132 14.73 4.67 -19.12
N ARG A 133 14.67 3.34 -19.26
CA ARG A 133 13.70 2.69 -20.14
C ARG A 133 12.26 3.07 -19.80
N TRP A 134 11.88 3.05 -18.52
CA TRP A 134 10.55 3.48 -18.09
C TRP A 134 10.25 4.94 -18.44
N ARG A 135 11.26 5.82 -18.36
CA ARG A 135 11.12 7.24 -18.76
C ARG A 135 10.90 7.38 -20.28
N ARG A 136 11.49 6.52 -21.10
CA ARG A 136 11.32 6.52 -22.57
C ARG A 136 9.96 6.01 -23.04
N LEU A 137 9.25 5.20 -22.23
CA LEU A 137 7.91 4.72 -22.58
C LEU A 137 6.88 5.85 -22.63
N SER A 138 6.01 5.79 -23.64
CA SER A 138 4.82 6.64 -23.77
C SER A 138 3.80 6.38 -22.64
N PRO A 139 2.85 7.31 -22.39
CA PRO A 139 1.81 7.09 -21.38
C PRO A 139 1.00 5.81 -21.59
N ALA A 140 0.69 5.45 -22.85
CA ALA A 140 -0.03 4.23 -23.19
C ALA A 140 0.79 2.96 -22.87
N GLU A 141 2.07 2.93 -23.28
CA GLU A 141 2.96 1.81 -22.99
C GLU A 141 3.20 1.61 -21.48
N ARG A 142 3.29 2.70 -20.71
CA ARG A 142 3.39 2.64 -19.24
C ARG A 142 2.15 2.04 -18.61
N ARG A 143 0.95 2.38 -19.10
CA ARG A 143 -0.31 1.79 -18.62
C ARG A 143 -0.34 0.29 -18.88
N HIS A 144 -0.08 -0.12 -20.12
CA HIS A 144 -0.02 -1.53 -20.50
C HIS A 144 1.01 -2.31 -19.69
N THR A 145 2.21 -1.75 -19.51
CA THR A 145 3.27 -2.38 -18.70
C THR A 145 2.82 -2.54 -17.25
N ARG A 146 2.21 -1.50 -16.66
CA ARG A 146 1.69 -1.56 -15.28
C ARG A 146 0.62 -2.63 -15.14
N GLU A 147 -0.33 -2.71 -16.08
CA GLU A 147 -1.37 -3.73 -16.08
C GLU A 147 -0.79 -5.14 -16.16
N ARG A 148 0.18 -5.35 -17.05
CA ARG A 148 0.86 -6.65 -17.18
C ARG A 148 1.58 -7.05 -15.89
N LEU A 149 2.27 -6.12 -15.24
CA LEU A 149 2.85 -6.37 -13.93
C LEU A 149 1.74 -6.77 -12.94
N LEU A 150 0.65 -6.01 -12.86
CA LEU A 150 -0.44 -6.31 -11.92
C LEU A 150 -1.19 -7.62 -12.21
N ARG A 151 -1.16 -8.15 -13.44
CA ARG A 151 -1.75 -9.44 -13.84
C ARG A 151 -0.94 -10.67 -13.39
N GLY A 152 0.24 -10.50 -12.79
CA GLY A 152 1.04 -11.63 -12.33
C GLY A 152 1.74 -12.43 -13.44
N GLY A 153 1.55 -12.07 -14.71
CA GLY A 153 2.22 -12.73 -15.84
C GLY A 153 3.74 -12.67 -15.72
N ARG A 154 4.41 -13.75 -16.15
CA ARG A 154 5.88 -13.92 -16.17
C ARG A 154 6.55 -12.75 -16.88
N SER A 155 6.85 -11.69 -16.13
CA SER A 155 7.57 -10.49 -16.59
C SER A 155 9.09 -10.68 -16.45
N PHE A 156 9.52 -11.94 -16.47
CA PHE A 156 10.85 -12.40 -16.13
C PHE A 156 11.20 -13.48 -17.15
N SER A 157 12.10 -13.18 -18.09
CA SER A 157 12.85 -14.26 -18.75
C SER A 157 13.87 -14.80 -17.75
N ARG A 158 14.09 -16.13 -17.74
CA ARG A 158 15.29 -16.70 -17.12
C ARG A 158 16.49 -16.04 -17.80
N GLY A 159 17.26 -15.22 -17.08
CA GLY A 159 18.58 -14.82 -17.53
C GLY A 159 19.54 -16.01 -17.46
N PRO A 160 20.72 -15.93 -18.09
CA PRO A 160 21.71 -17.03 -18.16
C PRO A 160 22.24 -17.51 -16.80
N MET A 161 21.87 -16.85 -15.69
CA MET A 161 22.29 -17.17 -14.32
C MET A 161 21.13 -17.63 -13.42
N GLY A 162 19.99 -18.05 -13.98
CA GLY A 162 18.86 -18.59 -13.21
C GLY A 162 18.10 -17.60 -12.30
N ARG A 163 18.55 -16.34 -12.20
CA ARG A 163 17.93 -15.31 -11.35
C ARG A 163 16.72 -14.65 -12.04
N ARG A 164 15.56 -14.64 -11.37
CA ARG A 164 14.34 -13.94 -11.80
C ARG A 164 14.59 -12.42 -11.79
N THR A 165 14.92 -11.85 -12.95
CA THR A 165 15.19 -10.41 -13.10
C THR A 165 13.98 -9.68 -13.68
N LEU A 166 13.55 -8.57 -13.07
CA LEU A 166 12.43 -7.77 -13.57
C LEU A 166 12.74 -7.24 -14.98
N ILE A 167 12.02 -7.75 -15.99
CA ILE A 167 12.11 -7.27 -17.37
C ILE A 167 10.90 -6.37 -17.63
N LEU A 168 11.13 -5.05 -17.66
CA LEU A 168 10.18 -4.15 -18.31
C LEU A 168 10.11 -4.54 -19.81
N PRO A 169 8.97 -4.44 -20.51
CA PRO A 169 8.96 -4.61 -21.96
C PRO A 169 9.67 -3.44 -22.64
N GLY A 170 10.21 -3.69 -23.83
CA GLY A 170 10.75 -2.64 -24.69
C GLY A 170 9.57 -1.92 -25.33
N PRO A 171 9.76 -0.72 -25.89
CA PRO A 171 8.82 -0.24 -26.89
C PRO A 171 8.64 -1.34 -27.94
N GLN A 172 7.41 -1.71 -28.28
CA GLN A 172 7.10 -2.77 -29.25
C GLN A 172 7.42 -2.35 -30.70
N ARG A 173 8.44 -1.52 -30.92
CA ARG A 173 8.73 -0.94 -32.24
C ARG A 173 9.50 -1.84 -33.20
N GLU A 174 9.71 -3.11 -32.87
CA GLU A 174 10.40 -4.08 -33.74
C GLU A 174 9.67 -5.43 -33.84
N LEU A 175 8.34 -5.39 -33.99
CA LEU A 175 7.57 -6.58 -34.41
C LEU A 175 6.90 -6.38 -35.77
N ILE A 176 7.50 -5.55 -36.61
CA ILE A 176 7.22 -5.45 -38.05
C ILE A 176 8.59 -5.45 -38.74
N ALA A 177 8.73 -6.26 -39.79
CA ALA A 177 9.92 -6.44 -40.64
C ALA A 177 11.05 -7.36 -40.14
N ARG A 178 10.74 -8.65 -39.94
CA ARG A 178 11.63 -9.78 -40.33
C ARG A 178 10.80 -11.01 -40.72
N ARG A 179 9.96 -10.91 -41.75
CA ARG A 179 9.69 -12.08 -42.60
C ARG A 179 10.76 -12.01 -43.71
N PRO A 180 11.65 -12.99 -43.87
CA PRO A 180 12.48 -13.04 -45.07
C PRO A 180 11.55 -13.18 -46.29
N PRO A 181 11.91 -12.64 -47.47
CA PRO A 181 11.14 -12.90 -48.67
C PRO A 181 11.15 -14.42 -48.91
N THR A 182 9.97 -15.01 -48.99
CA THR A 182 9.80 -16.37 -49.47
C THR A 182 10.33 -16.40 -50.89
N THR A 183 11.51 -16.97 -51.10
CA THR A 183 11.98 -17.28 -52.44
C THR A 183 11.07 -18.38 -52.99
N PHE A 184 10.18 -17.99 -53.90
CA PHE A 184 9.36 -18.92 -54.67
C PHE A 184 10.30 -19.74 -55.56
N ARG A 185 10.48 -21.04 -55.27
CA ARG A 185 11.12 -21.97 -56.19
C ARG A 185 10.06 -22.44 -57.20
N PRO A 186 10.24 -22.23 -58.52
CA PRO A 186 9.37 -22.86 -59.50
C PRO A 186 9.63 -24.37 -59.56
N CYS A 187 8.56 -25.17 -59.65
CA CYS A 187 8.64 -26.60 -59.90
C CYS A 187 9.15 -26.88 -61.32
N PRO A 188 9.99 -27.90 -61.55
CA PRO A 188 10.31 -28.34 -62.91
C PRO A 188 9.11 -29.04 -63.54
N PRO A 189 8.93 -28.95 -64.88
CA PRO A 189 7.88 -29.70 -65.58
C PRO A 189 8.20 -31.20 -65.55
N SER A 190 7.18 -31.99 -65.23
CA SER A 190 7.20 -33.45 -65.40
C SER A 190 7.24 -33.79 -66.89
N ALA A 191 8.20 -34.64 -67.29
CA ALA A 191 8.20 -35.36 -68.56
C ALA A 191 7.63 -36.76 -68.35
#